data_AF-A0A524PE61-F1
#
_entry.id   AF-A0A524PE61-F1
#
_cell.length_a   1.000
_cell.length_b   1.000
_cell.length_c   1.000
_cell.angle_alpha   90.00
_cell.angle_beta   90.00
_cell.angle_gamma   90.00
#
_symmetry.space_group_name_H-M   'P 1'
#
loop_
_entity.id
_entity.type
_entity.pdbx_description
1 polymer ?
#
loop_
_entity_poly.entity_id
_entity_poly.type
_entity_poly.pdbx_seq_one_letter_code
_entity_poly.pdbx_strand_id
1 'polypeptide(L)' 'NMPQDSGFESPESNYSSDEITRVIESLEDEFRIPFQMHLQGYKYKEIAEKLELKIGTVKSRIFFTRKKLMEILTDYR' A
#
# COMPACT_ATOMS: atom_id res chain seq x y z
N ASN A 1 -32.58 -6.58 11.94
CA ASN A 1 -31.79 -7.82 11.82
C ASN A 1 -31.50 -8.11 10.36
N MET A 2 -30.26 -7.91 9.94
CA MET A 2 -29.71 -8.53 8.73
C MET A 2 -28.44 -9.26 9.15
N PRO A 3 -28.39 -10.60 9.05
CA PRO A 3 -27.15 -11.34 9.13
C PRO A 3 -26.54 -11.36 7.72
N GLN A 4 -25.35 -10.79 7.55
CA GLN A 4 -24.61 -10.95 6.31
C GLN A 4 -23.29 -11.67 6.60
N ASP A 5 -23.32 -12.94 6.21
CA ASP A 5 -22.23 -13.64 5.53
C ASP A 5 -20.92 -13.77 6.31
N SER A 6 -20.92 -14.74 7.23
CA SER A 6 -19.69 -15.40 7.69
C SER A 6 -19.17 -16.32 6.58
N GLY A 7 -18.55 -15.70 5.57
CA GLY A 7 -17.82 -16.40 4.52
C GLY A 7 -16.45 -16.85 5.03
N PHE A 8 -16.33 -18.16 5.29
CA PHE A 8 -15.10 -18.96 5.31
C PHE A 8 -13.77 -18.19 5.25
N GLU A 9 -13.16 -17.93 6.41
CA GLU A 9 -11.74 -17.57 6.49
C GLU A 9 -10.96 -18.79 6.96
N SER A 10 -10.38 -19.52 6.01
CA SER A 10 -9.34 -20.52 6.30
C SER A 10 -8.18 -19.82 7.03
N PRO A 11 -7.65 -20.37 8.13
CA PRO A 11 -6.80 -19.61 9.07
C PRO A 11 -5.36 -19.32 8.58
N GLU A 12 -5.04 -19.51 7.31
CA GLU A 12 -3.64 -19.56 6.85
C GLU A 12 -3.28 -18.67 5.64
N SER A 13 -4.18 -17.84 5.09
CA SER A 13 -3.81 -16.94 3.96
C SER A 13 -4.72 -15.74 3.71
N ASN A 14 -5.46 -15.26 4.70
CA ASN A 14 -6.11 -13.96 4.59
C ASN A 14 -5.23 -12.91 5.26
N TYR A 15 -4.31 -12.31 4.50
CA TYR A 15 -3.85 -10.97 4.87
C TYR A 15 -5.10 -10.10 4.90
N SER A 16 -5.59 -9.78 6.10
CA SER A 16 -6.79 -8.97 6.22
C SER A 16 -6.53 -7.65 5.51
N SER A 17 -7.44 -7.21 4.65
CA SER A 17 -7.38 -5.88 4.02
C SER A 17 -7.13 -4.77 5.06
N ASP A 18 -7.55 -5.01 6.31
CA ASP A 18 -7.24 -4.24 7.51
C ASP A 18 -5.72 -4.04 7.75
N GLU A 19 -4.91 -5.08 7.67
CA GLU A 19 -3.45 -4.99 7.93
C GLU A 19 -2.75 -4.20 6.83
N ILE A 20 -3.09 -4.46 5.56
CA ILE A 20 -2.56 -3.68 4.43
C ILE A 20 -2.91 -2.19 4.61
N THR A 21 -4.15 -1.91 5.01
CA THR A 21 -4.62 -0.55 5.28
C THR A 21 -3.80 0.08 6.40
N ARG A 22 -3.66 -0.58 7.56
CA ARG A 22 -2.86 -0.08 8.70
C ARG A 22 -1.42 0.23 8.32
N VAL A 23 -0.78 -0.63 7.51
CA VAL A 23 0.59 -0.36 7.04
C VAL A 23 0.61 0.91 6.20
N ILE A 24 -0.29 1.04 5.22
CA ILE A 24 -0.39 2.25 4.39
C ILE A 24 -0.64 3.50 5.23
N GLU A 25 -1.45 3.38 6.29
CA GLU A 25 -1.74 4.50 7.21
C GLU A 25 -0.57 4.86 8.12
N SER A 26 0.28 3.89 8.45
CA SER A 26 1.51 4.09 9.23
C SER A 26 2.66 4.73 8.43
N LEU A 27 2.53 4.81 7.10
CA LEU A 27 3.52 5.45 6.25
C LEU A 27 3.41 6.97 6.36
N GLU A 28 4.56 7.64 6.39
CA GLU A 28 4.59 9.08 6.24
C GLU A 28 4.00 9.48 4.88
N ASP A 29 3.35 10.64 4.85
CA ASP A 29 2.68 11.18 3.65
C ASP A 29 3.61 11.21 2.44
N GLU A 30 4.90 11.42 2.67
CA GLU A 30 5.90 11.42 1.61
C GLU A 30 6.01 10.09 0.84
N PHE A 31 5.65 8.97 1.46
CA PHE A 31 5.60 7.63 0.88
C PHE A 31 4.17 7.22 0.53
N ARG A 32 3.19 7.52 1.41
CA ARG A 32 1.77 7.19 1.24
C ARG A 32 1.19 7.85 -0.01
N ILE A 33 1.39 9.16 -0.18
CA ILE A 33 0.80 9.94 -1.28
C ILE A 33 1.27 9.43 -2.65
N PRO A 34 2.58 9.32 -2.96
CA PRO A 34 3.01 8.83 -4.27
C PRO A 34 2.61 7.36 -4.50
N PHE A 35 2.57 6.53 -3.46
CA PHE A 35 2.11 5.16 -3.56
C PHE A 35 0.61 5.07 -3.88
N GLN A 36 -0.23 5.84 -3.19
CA GLN A 36 -1.68 5.90 -3.43
C GLN A 36 -1.99 6.43 -4.83
N MET A 37 -1.30 7.49 -5.28
CA MET A 37 -1.44 7.96 -6.66
C MET A 37 -1.05 6.88 -7.67
N HIS A 38 0.02 6.12 -7.41
CA HIS A 38 0.39 5.01 -8.27
C HIS A 38 -0.69 3.91 -8.33
N LEU A 39 -1.32 3.58 -7.20
CA LEU A 39 -2.45 2.64 -7.13
C LEU A 39 -3.68 3.16 -7.89
N GLN A 40 -3.89 4.47 -7.93
CA GLN A 40 -4.94 5.12 -8.72
C GLN A 40 -4.65 5.15 -10.23
N GLY A 41 -3.49 4.64 -10.68
CA GLY A 41 -3.12 4.54 -12.08
C GLY A 41 -2.31 5.71 -12.63
N TYR A 42 -1.91 6.67 -11.79
CA TYR A 42 -1.02 7.73 -12.22
C TYR A 42 0.36 7.17 -12.61
N LYS A 43 0.92 7.67 -13.72
CA LYS A 43 2.28 7.33 -14.14
C LYS A 43 3.30 8.01 -13.24
N TYR A 44 4.47 7.40 -13.08
CA TYR A 44 5.56 7.97 -12.28
C TYR A 44 5.93 9.41 -12.65
N LYS A 45 5.84 9.76 -13.94
CA LYS A 45 6.10 11.11 -14.42
C LYS A 45 5.04 12.10 -13.92
N GLU A 46 3.76 11.73 -13.99
CA GLU A 46 2.65 12.57 -13.52
C GLU A 46 2.70 12.79 -12.01
N ILE A 47 3.07 11.75 -11.25
CA ILE A 47 3.27 11.85 -9.80
C ILE A 47 4.46 12.76 -9.48
N ALA A 48 5.56 12.63 -10.21
CA ALA A 48 6.75 13.47 -10.05
C ALA A 48 6.45 14.94 -10.32
N GLU A 49 5.71 15.23 -11.40
CA GLU A 49 5.29 16.59 -11.75
C GLU A 49 4.32 17.17 -10.70
N LYS A 50 3.34 16.38 -10.23
CA LYS A 50 2.32 16.85 -9.28
C LYS A 50 2.84 17.07 -7.87
N LEU A 51 3.86 16.32 -7.46
CA LEU A 51 4.50 16.44 -6.14
C LEU A 51 5.79 17.29 -6.19
N GLU A 52 6.16 17.82 -7.35
CA GLU A 52 7.41 18.56 -7.58
C GLU A 52 8.67 17.75 -7.16
N LEU A 53 8.64 16.45 -7.42
CA LEU A 53 9.71 15.50 -7.08
C LEU A 53 10.45 15.02 -8.34
N LYS A 54 11.65 14.48 -8.14
CA LYS A 54 12.34 13.75 -9.21
C LYS A 54 11.64 12.41 -9.45
N ILE A 55 11.53 11.97 -10.71
CA ILE A 55 11.00 10.64 -11.06
C ILE A 55 11.73 9.52 -10.31
N GLY A 56 13.05 9.66 -10.10
CA GLY A 56 13.84 8.73 -9.29
C GLY A 56 13.37 8.63 -7.84
N THR A 57 13.02 9.76 -7.22
CA THR A 57 12.48 9.84 -5.86
C THR A 57 11.10 9.18 -5.76
N VAL A 58 10.24 9.39 -6.76
CA VAL A 58 8.93 8.72 -6.82
C VAL A 58 9.10 7.20 -6.92
N LYS A 59 9.98 6.72 -7.80
CA LYS A 59 10.28 5.29 -7.94
C LYS A 59 10.82 4.69 -6.64
N SER A 60 11.77 5.35 -5.98
CA SER A 60 12.35 4.84 -4.74
C SER A 60 11.32 4.79 -3.61
N ARG A 61 10.47 5.80 -3.47
CA ARG A 61 9.39 5.84 -2.47
C ARG A 61 8.35 4.74 -2.67
N ILE A 62 7.94 4.50 -3.92
CA ILE A 62 6.99 3.43 -4.26
C ILE A 62 7.62 2.05 -4.04
N PHE A 63 8.87 1.87 -4.45
CA PHE A 63 9.60 0.62 -4.22
C PHE A 63 9.77 0.32 -2.72
N PHE A 64 10.19 1.31 -1.94
CA PHE A 64 10.35 1.19 -0.50
C PHE A 64 9.02 0.83 0.18
N THR A 65 7.93 1.48 -0.21
CA THR A 65 6.59 1.18 0.29
C THR A 65 6.19 -0.27 0.01
N ARG A 66 6.42 -0.77 -1.22
CA ARG A 66 6.15 -2.17 -1.57
C ARG A 66 7.01 -3.14 -0.76
N LYS A 67 8.29 -2.82 -0.57
CA LYS A 67 9.20 -3.64 0.23
C LYS A 67 8.73 -3.70 1.68
N LYS A 68 8.38 -2.57 2.29
CA LYS A 68 7.88 -2.50 3.67
C LYS A 68 6.56 -3.27 3.84
N LEU A 69 5.66 -3.17 2.87
CA LEU A 69 4.45 -4.01 2.82
C LEU A 69 4.82 -5.49 2.75
N MET A 70 5.75 -5.89 1.88
CA MET A 70 6.20 -7.27 1.79
C MET A 70 6.86 -7.77 3.08
N GLU A 71 7.70 -6.97 3.74
CA GLU A 71 8.35 -7.34 5.00
C GLU A 71 7.31 -7.59 6.09
N ILE A 72 6.34 -6.67 6.24
CA ILE A 72 5.27 -6.82 7.23
C ILE A 72 4.40 -8.03 6.92
N LEU A 73 4.09 -8.30 5.64
CA LEU A 73 3.31 -9.48 5.28
C LEU A 73 4.13 -10.79 5.37
N THR A 74 5.45 -10.73 5.25
CA THR A 74 6.32 -11.92 5.30
C THR A 74 6.66 -12.33 6.73
N ASP A 75 6.70 -11.39 7.68
CA ASP A 75 7.01 -11.65 9.10
C ASP A 75 5.91 -12.44 9.83
N TYR A 76 4.72 -12.61 9.22
CA TYR A 76 3.62 -13.43 9.74
C TYR A 76 3.60 -14.87 9.18
N ARG A 77 4.69 -15.34 8.54
CA ARG A 77 4.85 -16.75 8.13
C ARG A 77 5.35 -17.65 9.25
#